data_AF-A0A919YSZ4-F1
#
_entry.id   AF-A0A919YSZ4-F1
#
_cell.length_a   1.000
_cell.length_b   1.000
_cell.length_c   1.000
_cell.angle_alpha   90.00
_cell.angle_beta   90.00
_cell.angle_gamma   90.00
#
_symmetry.space_group_name_H-M   'P 1'
#
loop_
_entity.id
_entity.type
_entity.pdbx_description
1 polymer ?
#
loop_
_entity_poly.entity_id
_entity_poly.type
_entity_poly.pdbx_seq_one_letter_code
_entity_poly.pdbx_strand_id
1 'polypeptide(L)'
;MKFNLQRLRFERLSRKVSQEDMAQALNINRTSYHKKENGKIKISVEEFATMLEVLNIPQSEAGHFFEQNVPEREQSNVAQFLKTDEEACAEVRGY
;
A
#
# COMPACT_ATOMS: atom_id res chain seq x y z
N MET A 1 -9.21 -2.36 -9.09
CA MET A 1 -8.15 -2.37 -8.06
C MET A 1 -8.70 -3.03 -6.81
N LYS A 2 -7.90 -3.84 -6.11
CA LYS A 2 -8.31 -4.55 -4.89
C LYS A 2 -7.49 -4.05 -3.71
N PHE A 3 -8.13 -3.70 -2.60
CA PHE A 3 -7.42 -3.28 -1.40
C PHE A 3 -6.83 -4.50 -0.66
N ASN A 4 -5.53 -4.45 -0.36
CA ASN A 4 -4.82 -5.52 0.32
C ASN A 4 -4.91 -5.36 1.85
N LEU A 5 -5.90 -6.04 2.41
CA LEU A 5 -6.16 -6.08 3.86
C LEU A 5 -5.05 -6.81 4.64
N GLN A 6 -4.37 -7.78 4.03
CA GLN A 6 -3.27 -8.50 4.68
C GLN A 6 -2.06 -7.57 4.89
N ARG A 7 -1.79 -6.69 3.92
CA ARG A 7 -0.75 -5.67 4.03
C ARG A 7 -1.05 -4.68 5.14
N LEU A 8 -2.30 -4.20 5.24
CA LEU A 8 -2.73 -3.33 6.34
C LEU A 8 -2.48 -3.97 7.71
N ARG A 9 -2.88 -5.24 7.86
CA ARG A 9 -2.66 -5.99 9.10
C ARG A 9 -1.18 -6.18 9.41
N PHE A 10 -0.37 -6.48 8.40
CA PHE A 10 1.08 -6.65 8.54
C PHE A 10 1.75 -5.36 9.03
N GLU A 11 1.47 -4.23 8.39
CA GLU A 11 2.01 -2.92 8.78
C GLU A 11 1.63 -2.57 10.23
N ARG A 12 0.37 -2.78 10.59
CA ARG A 12 -0.12 -2.55 11.96
C ARG A 12 0.64 -3.40 12.99
N LEU A 13 0.77 -4.70 12.74
CA LEU A 13 1.48 -5.62 13.66
C LEU A 13 2.98 -5.31 13.73
N SER A 14 3.61 -4.97 12.61
CA SER A 14 5.03 -4.60 12.56
C SER A 14 5.36 -3.38 13.42
N ARG A 15 4.41 -2.45 13.53
CA ARG A 15 4.51 -1.21 14.32
C ARG A 15 3.96 -1.36 15.73
N LYS A 16 3.57 -2.57 16.15
CA LYS A 16 2.98 -2.88 17.47
C LYS A 16 1.74 -2.06 17.81
N VAL A 17 1.00 -1.61 16.81
CA VAL A 17 -0.25 -0.87 17.01
C VAL A 17 -1.38 -1.89 17.21
N SER A 18 -2.17 -1.74 18.28
CA SER A 18 -3.28 -2.65 18.54
C SER A 18 -4.51 -2.30 17.71
N GLN A 19 -5.48 -3.22 17.64
CA GLN A 19 -6.78 -2.92 17.02
C GLN A 19 -7.56 -1.86 17.80
N GLU A 20 -7.29 -1.74 19.10
CA GLU A 20 -7.91 -0.72 19.96
C GLU A 20 -7.34 0.66 19.62
N ASP A 21 -6.02 0.80 19.51
CA ASP A 21 -5.36 2.07 19.20
C ASP A 21 -5.82 2.64 17.85
N MET A 22 -5.93 1.77 16.83
CA MET A 22 -6.46 2.17 15.52
C MET A 22 -7.93 2.58 15.59
N ALA A 23 -8.73 1.88 16.39
CA ALA A 23 -10.14 2.18 16.54
C ALA A 23 -10.35 3.52 17.26
N GLN A 24 -9.53 3.81 18.27
CA GLN A 24 -9.52 5.09 18.98
C GLN A 24 -9.16 6.24 18.06
N ALA A 25 -8.13 6.09 17.22
CA ALA A 25 -7.73 7.12 16.26
C ALA A 25 -8.84 7.42 15.21
N LEU A 26 -9.63 6.41 14.86
CA LEU A 26 -10.76 6.54 13.93
C LEU A 26 -12.07 6.95 14.62
N ASN A 27 -12.07 7.09 15.95
CA ASN A 27 -13.27 7.33 16.75
C ASN A 27 -14.39 6.30 16.49
N ILE A 28 -14.03 5.02 16.37
CA ILE A 28 -14.95 3.89 16.19
C ILE A 28 -14.71 2.81 17.24
N ASN A 29 -15.67 1.90 17.40
CA ASN A 29 -15.49 0.76 18.28
C ASN A 29 -14.49 -0.25 17.71
N ARG A 30 -13.69 -0.88 18.58
CA ARG A 30 -12.73 -1.96 18.21
C ARG A 30 -13.34 -3.05 17.32
N THR A 31 -14.57 -3.46 17.62
CA THR A 31 -15.30 -4.47 16.82
C THR A 31 -15.57 -3.99 15.39
N SER A 32 -15.83 -2.69 15.21
CA SER A 32 -16.00 -2.08 13.88
C SER A 32 -14.68 -2.10 13.12
N TYR A 33 -13.59 -1.69 13.76
CA TYR A 33 -12.24 -1.76 13.18
C TYR A 33 -11.87 -3.19 12.79
N HIS A 34 -12.08 -4.17 13.68
CA HIS A 34 -11.83 -5.59 13.39
C HIS A 34 -12.61 -6.08 12.15
N LYS A 35 -13.87 -5.66 11.99
CA LYS A 35 -14.67 -6.01 10.80
C LYS A 35 -14.12 -5.34 9.54
N LYS A 36 -13.64 -4.10 9.64
CA LYS A 36 -12.98 -3.36 8.55
C LYS A 36 -11.66 -4.02 8.13
N GLU A 37 -10.78 -4.32 9.08
CA GLU A 37 -9.49 -4.99 8.85
C GLU A 37 -9.66 -6.38 8.21
N ASN A 38 -10.73 -7.10 8.55
CA ASN A 38 -11.06 -8.39 7.93
C ASN A 38 -11.89 -8.28 6.63
N GLY A 39 -12.20 -7.08 6.16
CA GLY A 39 -12.95 -6.85 4.92
C GLY A 39 -14.45 -7.12 4.99
N LYS A 40 -15.01 -7.32 6.18
CA LYS A 40 -16.47 -7.44 6.39
C LYS A 40 -17.20 -6.11 6.25
N ILE A 41 -16.50 -5.01 6.52
CA ILE A 41 -16.98 -3.63 6.34
C ILE A 41 -15.95 -2.91 5.46
N LYS A 42 -16.42 -2.07 4.54
CA LYS A 42 -15.54 -1.27 3.69
C LYS A 42 -14.83 -0.19 4.52
N ILE A 43 -13.58 0.10 4.16
CA ILE A 43 -12.80 1.21 4.70
C ILE A 43 -13.02 2.40 3.76
N SER A 44 -13.36 3.57 4.30
CA SER A 44 -13.48 4.80 3.51
C SER A 44 -12.11 5.40 3.20
N VAL A 45 -12.03 6.34 2.27
CA VAL A 45 -10.76 6.99 1.92
C VAL A 45 -10.23 7.81 3.09
N GLU A 46 -11.12 8.49 3.81
CA GLU A 46 -10.80 9.30 4.99
C GLU A 46 -10.29 8.42 6.13
N GLU A 47 -10.97 7.31 6.40
CA GLU A 47 -10.52 6.33 7.39
C GLU A 47 -9.15 5.77 7.02
N PHE A 48 -8.92 5.45 5.75
CA PHE A 48 -7.63 4.96 5.29
C PHE A 48 -6.52 6.01 5.44
N ALA A 49 -6.80 7.28 5.14
CA ALA A 49 -5.84 8.37 5.36
C ALA A 49 -5.44 8.48 6.84
N THR A 50 -6.40 8.45 7.76
CA THR A 50 -6.12 8.43 9.20
C THR A 50 -5.33 7.19 9.62
N MET A 51 -5.62 6.02 9.03
CA MET A 51 -4.83 4.81 9.30
C MET A 51 -3.36 4.99 8.87
N LEU A 52 -3.09 5.62 7.73
CA LEU A 52 -1.72 5.90 7.27
C LEU A 52 -0.99 6.87 8.22
N GLU A 53 -1.69 7.88 8.73
CA GLU A 53 -1.14 8.83 9.71
C GLU A 53 -0.74 8.13 11.01
N VAL A 54 -1.63 7.28 11.56
CA VAL A 54 -1.34 6.50 12.79
C VAL A 54 -0.18 5.55 12.57
N LEU A 55 -0.12 4.93 11.38
CA LEU A 55 0.97 4.04 11.02
C LEU A 55 2.23 4.81 10.64
N ASN A 56 2.23 6.15 10.55
CA ASN A 56 3.37 6.95 10.09
C ASN A 56 3.91 6.46 8.74
N ILE A 57 3.00 6.26 7.78
CA ILE A 57 3.30 5.89 6.40
C ILE A 57 2.94 7.11 5.53
N PRO A 58 3.87 7.60 4.69
CA PRO A 58 3.58 8.76 3.84
C PRO A 58 2.50 8.41 2.80
N GLN A 59 1.67 9.39 2.46
CA GLN A 59 0.58 9.18 1.48
C GLN A 59 1.09 8.78 0.08
N SER A 60 2.34 9.11 -0.26
CA SER A 60 3.00 8.65 -1.49
C SER A 60 3.09 7.13 -1.58
N GLU A 61 3.15 6.44 -0.45
CA GLU A 61 3.25 4.99 -0.34
C GLU A 61 1.89 4.29 -0.25
N ALA A 62 0.79 5.05 -0.25
CA ALA A 62 -0.57 4.51 -0.18
C ALA A 62 -0.88 3.52 -1.33
N GLY A 63 -0.22 3.70 -2.48
CA GLY A 63 -0.32 2.79 -3.63
C GLY A 63 0.05 1.33 -3.32
N HIS A 64 0.92 1.08 -2.33
CA HIS A 64 1.34 -0.27 -1.96
C HIS A 64 0.23 -1.12 -1.31
N PHE A 65 -0.89 -0.50 -0.92
CA PHE A 65 -2.06 -1.19 -0.39
C PHE A 65 -3.06 -1.60 -1.46
N PHE A 66 -2.83 -1.27 -2.73
CA PHE A 66 -3.73 -1.60 -3.82
C PHE A 66 -3.09 -2.59 -4.80
N GLU A 67 -3.72 -3.74 -4.96
CA GLU A 67 -3.36 -4.71 -5.98
C GLU A 67 -4.04 -4.36 -7.30
N GLN A 68 -3.24 -4.32 -8.37
CA GLN A 68 -3.77 -4.33 -9.72
C GLN A 68 -4.41 -5.69 -9.99
N ASN A 69 -5.70 -5.68 -10.29
CA ASN A 69 -6.43 -6.87 -10.72
C ASN A 69 -6.36 -6.93 -12.26
N VAL A 70 -5.13 -6.98 -12.78
CA VAL A 70 -4.84 -7.03 -14.21
C VAL A 70 -4.34 -8.44 -14.50
N PRO A 71 -4.98 -9.18 -15.43
CA PRO A 71 -4.49 -10.47 -15.86
C PRO A 71 -3.02 -10.38 -16.27
N GLU A 72 -2.20 -11.38 -15.91
CA GLU A 72 -0.74 -11.37 -16.13
C GLU A 72 -0.35 -11.00 -17.58
N ARG A 73 -1.20 -11.40 -18.55
CA ARG A 73 -1.06 -11.09 -19.99
C ARG A 73 -1.06 -9.58 -20.34
N GLU A 74 -1.62 -8.75 -19.46
CA GLU A 74 -1.81 -7.30 -19.63
C GLU A 74 -0.93 -6.47 -18.69
N GLN A 75 -0.13 -7.13 -17.84
CA GLN A 75 0.85 -6.43 -17.00
C GLN A 75 2.02 -6.00 -17.88
N SER A 76 2.03 -4.73 -18.28
CA SER A 76 3.14 -4.14 -19.03
C SER A 76 4.44 -4.31 -18.25
N ASN A 77 5.37 -5.10 -18.78
CA ASN A 77 6.64 -5.40 -18.13
C ASN A 77 7.56 -4.16 -18.18
N VAL A 78 7.42 -3.27 -17.22
CA VAL A 78 8.24 -2.05 -17.06
C VAL A 78 9.74 -2.33 -16.85
N ALA A 79 10.11 -3.59 -16.56
CA ALA A 79 11.51 -4.00 -16.45
C ALA A 79 12.30 -3.93 -17.76
N GLN A 80 11.65 -3.72 -18.91
CA GLN A 80 12.32 -3.53 -20.20
C GLN A 80 12.82 -2.10 -20.44
N PHE A 81 12.32 -1.10 -19.73
CA PHE A 81 12.64 0.32 -19.99
C PHE A 81 13.86 0.84 -19.21
N LEU A 82 14.34 0.14 -18.18
CA LEU A 82 15.50 0.57 -17.38
C LEU A 82 16.85 0.06 -17.90
N LYS A 83 16.87 -0.72 -19.00
CA LYS A 83 18.10 -1.24 -19.59
C LYS A 83 18.69 -0.36 -20.69
N THR A 84 17.93 0.60 -21.22
CA THR A 84 18.37 1.47 -22.31
C THR A 84 19.20 2.68 -21.88
N ASP A 85 19.13 3.09 -20.61
CA ASP A 85 19.81 4.30 -20.14
C ASP A 85 21.29 4.06 -19.76
N GLU A 86 21.68 2.82 -19.42
CA GLU A 86 23.10 2.47 -19.17
C GLU A 86 23.89 2.28 -20.48
N GLU A 87 23.27 1.77 -21.54
CA GLU A 87 23.95 1.58 -22.83
C GLU A 87 24.17 2.91 -23.58
N ALA A 88 23.28 3.90 -23.40
CA ALA A 88 23.43 5.23 -24.03
C ALA A 88 24.62 6.04 -23.47
N CYS A 89 25.02 5.81 -22.22
CA CYS A 89 26.18 6.50 -21.62
C CYS A 89 27.53 5.87 -22.01
N ALA A 90 27.54 4.62 -22.49
CA ALA A 90 28.77 3.92 -22.86
C ALA A 90 29.32 4.35 -24.23
N GLU A 91 28.49 4.89 -25.12
CA GLU A 91 28.91 5.28 -26.48
C GLU A 91 29.56 6.68 -26.54
N VAL A 92 29.43 7.50 -25.49
CA VAL A 92 30.05 8.84 -25.40
C VAL A 92 31.48 8.80 -24.83
N ARG A 93 31.98 7.60 -24.45
CA ARG A 93 33.36 7.40 -23.91
C ARG A 93 34.19 6.39 -24.72
N GLY A 94 34.01 6.34 -26.04
CA GLY A 94 34.93 5.66 -26.96
C GLY A 94 35.96 6.63 -27.54
N TYR A 95 37.24 6.32 -27.33
CA TYR A 95 38.39 6.88 -28.05
C TYR A 95 38.33 6.58 -29.55
#